data_AF-A0A1I1W0S1-F1
#
_entry.id   AF-A0A1I1W0S1-F1
#
_cell.length_a   1.000
_cell.length_b   1.000
_cell.length_c   1.000
_cell.angle_alpha   90.00
_cell.angle_beta   90.00
_cell.angle_gamma   90.00
#
_symmetry.space_group_name_H-M   'P 1'
#
loop_
_entity.id
_entity.type
_entity.pdbx_description
1 polymer ?
#
loop_
_entity_poly.entity_id
_entity_poly.type
_entity_poly.pdbx_seq_one_letter_code
_entity_poly.pdbx_strand_id
1 'polypeptide(L)'
;MRYLILLLSCIASLAVWAESAETREAEIRHLEKLMARVAQESQSTYQEFLMTQELRKHEIIQVPENVPFNLTGRSIPVPNYEDLLRRRKEKEERMEKYTADLDRLYTRYKELESERQALFEKIKSLEQKPVEE
;
A
#
# COMPACT_ATOMS: atom_id res chain seq x y z
N MET A 1 23.03 57.94 13.08
CA MET A 1 22.39 57.56 11.80
C MET A 1 22.96 56.29 11.19
N ARG A 2 24.28 56.17 10.97
CA ARG A 2 24.90 54.99 10.32
C ARG A 2 24.69 53.66 11.08
N TYR A 3 24.72 53.69 12.42
CA TYR A 3 24.45 52.51 13.26
C TYR A 3 22.98 52.10 13.32
N LEU A 4 22.04 53.05 13.19
CA LEU A 4 20.60 52.76 13.14
C LEU A 4 20.22 52.05 11.82
N ILE A 5 20.85 52.43 10.71
CA ILE A 5 20.62 51.80 9.40
C ILE A 5 21.17 50.36 9.39
N LEU A 6 22.34 50.12 10.00
CA LEU A 6 22.89 48.77 10.16
C LEU A 6 22.01 47.88 11.05
N LEU A 7 21.45 48.44 12.13
CA LEU A 7 20.58 47.72 13.05
C LEU A 7 19.23 47.37 12.39
N LEU A 8 18.67 48.29 11.59
CA LEU A 8 17.45 48.05 10.82
C LEU A 8 17.65 47.00 9.72
N SER A 9 18.81 47.02 9.03
CA SER A 9 19.21 46.00 8.06
C SER A 9 19.35 44.61 8.69
N CYS A 10 19.88 44.54 9.91
CA CYS A 10 20.07 43.28 10.63
C CYS A 10 18.73 42.64 11.02
N ILE A 11 17.77 43.45 11.48
CA ILE A 11 16.43 42.98 11.83
C ILE A 11 15.66 42.50 10.60
N ALA A 12 15.79 43.20 9.47
CA ALA A 12 15.13 42.81 8.22
C ALA A 12 15.62 41.46 7.70
N SER A 13 16.93 41.18 7.78
CA SER A 13 17.49 39.88 7.38
C SER A 13 17.01 38.74 8.28
N LEU A 14 16.86 38.98 9.59
CA LEU A 14 16.36 37.99 10.54
C LEU A 14 14.88 37.63 10.29
N ALA A 15 14.05 38.61 9.92
CA ALA A 15 12.64 38.39 9.63
C ALA A 15 12.44 37.52 8.36
N VAL A 16 13.19 37.79 7.30
CA VAL A 16 13.13 37.01 6.05
C VAL A 16 13.60 35.56 6.27
N TRP A 17 14.65 35.36 7.07
CA TRP A 17 15.14 34.03 7.43
C TRP A 17 14.11 33.23 8.23
N ALA A 18 13.47 33.84 9.24
CA ALA A 18 12.47 33.19 10.07
C ALA A 18 11.26 32.69 9.25
N GLU A 19 10.75 33.50 8.32
CA GLU A 19 9.63 33.13 7.45
C GLU A 19 9.98 32.00 6.46
N SER A 20 11.23 31.98 5.95
CA SER A 20 11.74 30.89 5.11
C SER A 20 11.93 29.57 5.87
N ALA A 21 12.28 29.64 7.16
CA ALA A 21 12.42 28.46 8.01
C ALA A 21 11.05 27.87 8.37
N GLU A 22 10.07 28.72 8.74
CA GLU A 22 8.72 28.28 9.09
C GLU A 22 7.99 27.62 7.91
N THR A 23 8.12 28.18 6.71
CA THR A 23 7.54 27.60 5.48
C THR A 23 8.17 26.26 5.12
N ARG A 24 9.49 26.11 5.28
CA ARG A 24 10.22 24.85 5.10
C ARG A 24 9.81 23.78 6.10
N GLU A 25 9.69 24.13 7.38
CA GLU A 25 9.19 23.20 8.40
C GLU A 25 7.75 22.77 8.12
N ALA A 26 6.89 23.68 7.67
CA ALA A 26 5.53 23.35 7.28
C ALA A 26 5.50 22.37 6.09
N GLU A 27 6.40 22.52 5.11
CA GLU A 27 6.53 21.59 3.99
C GLU A 27 7.01 20.20 4.46
N ILE A 28 8.00 20.15 5.36
CA ILE A 28 8.49 18.89 5.95
C ILE A 28 7.34 18.17 6.68
N ARG A 29 6.63 18.87 7.58
CA ARG A 29 5.47 18.31 8.30
C ARG A 29 4.39 17.78 7.36
N HIS A 30 4.15 18.47 6.24
CA HIS A 30 3.21 18.02 5.23
C HIS A 30 3.69 16.73 4.54
N LEU A 31 4.97 16.64 4.17
CA LEU A 31 5.54 15.43 3.56
C LEU A 31 5.55 14.24 4.52
N GLU A 32 5.84 14.46 5.80
CA GLU A 32 5.74 13.42 6.84
C GLU A 32 4.31 12.88 6.95
N LYS A 33 3.31 13.75 6.91
CA LYS A 33 1.89 13.35 6.91
C LYS A 33 1.54 12.51 5.67
N LEU A 34 2.05 12.87 4.50
CA LEU A 34 1.88 12.08 3.29
C LEU A 34 2.58 10.71 3.42
N MET A 35 3.79 10.69 3.95
CA MET A 35 4.56 9.46 4.16
C MET A 35 3.85 8.52 5.15
N ALA A 36 3.26 9.06 6.21
CA ALA A 36 2.45 8.28 7.16
C ALA A 36 1.20 7.67 6.49
N ARG A 37 0.55 8.41 5.59
CA ARG A 37 -0.58 7.89 4.80
C ARG A 37 -0.14 6.77 3.87
N VAL A 38 0.97 6.94 3.15
CA VAL A 38 1.54 5.90 2.26
C VAL A 38 1.89 4.65 3.06
N ALA A 39 2.46 4.80 4.26
CA ALA A 39 2.77 3.68 5.15
C ALA A 39 1.50 2.93 5.59
N GLN A 40 0.44 3.66 5.94
CA GLN A 40 -0.85 3.06 6.29
C GLN A 40 -1.45 2.28 5.10
N GLU A 41 -1.42 2.85 3.89
CA GLU A 41 -1.93 2.18 2.69
C GLU A 41 -1.08 0.95 2.31
N SER A 42 0.25 1.04 2.47
CA SER A 42 1.16 -0.08 2.25
C SER A 42 0.84 -1.23 3.20
N GLN A 43 0.56 -0.92 4.48
CA GLN A 43 0.15 -1.93 5.46
C GLN A 43 -1.19 -2.57 5.07
N SER A 44 -2.21 -1.78 4.72
CA SER A 44 -3.51 -2.36 4.33
C SER A 44 -3.42 -3.20 3.07
N THR A 45 -2.69 -2.73 2.05
CA THR A 45 -2.46 -3.46 0.80
C THR A 45 -1.76 -4.80 1.06
N TYR A 46 -0.77 -4.82 1.95
CA TYR A 46 -0.10 -6.05 2.34
C TYR A 46 -1.03 -7.02 3.07
N GLN A 47 -1.89 -6.54 3.97
CA GLN A 47 -2.89 -7.39 4.64
C GLN A 47 -3.89 -7.98 3.63
N GLU A 48 -4.39 -7.19 2.69
CA GLU A 48 -5.27 -7.67 1.62
C GLU A 48 -4.61 -8.73 0.75
N PHE A 49 -3.31 -8.57 0.47
CA PHE A 49 -2.53 -9.56 -0.26
C PHE A 49 -2.47 -10.90 0.49
N LEU A 50 -2.14 -10.89 1.79
CA LEU A 50 -2.11 -12.10 2.62
C LEU A 50 -3.48 -12.77 2.68
N MET A 51 -4.55 -11.99 2.84
CA MET A 51 -5.90 -12.54 2.88
C MET A 51 -6.28 -13.20 1.55
N THR A 52 -5.99 -12.55 0.42
CA THR A 52 -6.27 -13.09 -0.92
C THR A 52 -5.44 -14.34 -1.19
N GLN A 53 -4.20 -14.39 -0.71
CA GLN A 53 -3.33 -15.56 -0.83
C GLN A 53 -3.93 -16.77 -0.10
N GLU A 54 -4.44 -16.58 1.13
CA GLU A 54 -5.08 -17.66 1.88
C GLU A 54 -6.40 -18.12 1.22
N LEU A 55 -7.20 -17.20 0.66
CA LEU A 55 -8.39 -17.59 -0.13
C LEU A 55 -8.02 -18.47 -1.31
N ARG A 56 -7.00 -18.11 -2.08
CA ARG A 56 -6.49 -18.91 -3.20
C ARG A 56 -6.01 -20.29 -2.74
N LYS A 57 -5.29 -20.34 -1.62
CA LYS A 57 -4.82 -21.59 -1.03
C LYS A 57 -5.98 -22.49 -0.57
N HIS A 58 -7.03 -21.93 -0.01
CA HIS A 58 -8.24 -22.68 0.34
C HIS A 58 -8.92 -23.29 -0.89
N GLU A 59 -9.01 -22.57 -2.01
CA GLU A 59 -9.53 -23.15 -3.25
C GLU A 59 -8.66 -24.33 -3.74
N ILE A 60 -7.33 -24.23 -3.64
CA ILE A 60 -6.43 -25.32 -4.03
C ILE A 60 -6.63 -26.56 -3.14
N ILE A 61 -6.70 -26.37 -1.82
CA ILE A 61 -6.84 -27.46 -0.82
C ILE A 61 -8.23 -28.10 -0.89
N GLN A 62 -9.27 -27.35 -1.30
CA GLN A 62 -10.58 -27.90 -1.64
C GLN A 62 -10.49 -28.73 -2.93
N VAL A 63 -9.86 -29.89 -2.83
CA VAL A 63 -9.94 -31.00 -3.79
C VAL A 63 -11.44 -31.29 -3.98
N PRO A 64 -11.93 -31.41 -5.23
CA PRO A 64 -13.33 -31.75 -5.45
C PRO A 64 -13.60 -33.05 -4.70
N GLU A 65 -14.58 -33.02 -3.80
CA GLU A 65 -15.03 -34.21 -3.07
C GLU A 65 -15.11 -35.37 -4.06
N ASN A 66 -14.19 -36.32 -3.87
CA ASN A 66 -14.32 -37.66 -4.39
C ASN A 66 -15.75 -38.10 -4.09
N VAL A 67 -16.41 -38.59 -5.13
CA VAL A 67 -17.66 -39.34 -5.05
C VAL A 67 -17.66 -40.14 -3.75
N PRO A 68 -18.64 -39.95 -2.83
CA PRO A 68 -18.58 -40.60 -1.53
C PRO A 68 -18.53 -42.11 -1.74
N PHE A 69 -17.39 -42.73 -1.41
CA PHE A 69 -17.23 -44.17 -1.46
C PHE A 69 -18.07 -44.75 -0.32
N ASN A 70 -19.16 -45.43 -0.69
CA ASN A 70 -20.17 -45.85 0.25
C ASN A 70 -19.78 -47.16 0.93
N LEU A 71 -19.50 -47.11 2.23
CA LEU A 71 -19.28 -48.30 3.07
C LEU A 71 -20.58 -48.83 3.69
N THR A 72 -21.74 -48.18 3.45
CA THR A 72 -22.98 -48.36 4.22
C THR A 72 -24.19 -48.78 3.37
N GLY A 73 -24.02 -49.03 2.06
CA GLY A 73 -25.06 -49.62 1.19
C GLY A 73 -26.28 -48.75 0.89
N ARG A 74 -26.34 -47.48 1.31
CA ARG A 74 -27.44 -46.54 1.01
C ARG A 74 -27.08 -45.63 -0.16
N SER A 75 -27.71 -45.75 -1.32
CA SER A 75 -27.42 -44.90 -2.49
C SER A 75 -27.44 -43.41 -2.14
N ILE A 76 -26.26 -42.78 -2.09
CA ILE A 76 -26.14 -41.33 -2.08
C ILE A 76 -26.41 -40.89 -3.52
N PRO A 77 -27.26 -39.88 -3.78
CA PRO A 77 -27.47 -39.39 -5.12
C PRO A 77 -26.12 -38.90 -5.67
N VAL A 78 -25.65 -39.55 -6.73
CA VAL A 78 -24.44 -39.14 -7.45
C VAL A 78 -24.69 -37.71 -7.95
N PRO A 79 -23.79 -36.74 -7.67
CA PRO A 79 -23.95 -35.38 -8.16
C PRO A 79 -24.15 -35.37 -9.68
N ASN A 80 -25.10 -34.56 -10.16
CA ASN A 80 -25.32 -34.38 -11.60
C ASN A 80 -23.99 -33.95 -12.27
N TYR A 81 -23.63 -34.59 -13.39
CA TYR A 81 -22.42 -34.28 -14.14
C TYR A 81 -22.34 -32.79 -14.53
N GLU A 82 -23.47 -32.17 -14.89
CA GLU A 82 -23.55 -30.74 -15.19
C GLU A 82 -23.19 -29.88 -13.98
N ASP A 83 -23.61 -30.29 -12.77
CA ASP A 83 -23.28 -29.58 -11.53
C ASP A 83 -21.79 -29.67 -11.22
N LEU A 84 -21.16 -30.81 -11.49
CA LEU A 84 -19.72 -30.99 -11.30
C LEU A 84 -18.91 -30.11 -12.26
N LEU A 85 -19.32 -30.03 -13.53
CA LEU A 85 -18.71 -29.15 -14.51
C LEU A 85 -18.85 -27.68 -14.14
N ARG A 86 -20.05 -27.27 -13.71
CA ARG A 86 -20.31 -25.89 -13.25
C ARG A 86 -19.43 -25.53 -12.06
N ARG A 87 -19.37 -26.37 -11.01
CA ARG A 87 -18.52 -26.12 -9.84
C ARG A 87 -17.04 -26.04 -10.19
N ARG A 88 -16.56 -26.87 -11.13
CA ARG A 88 -15.18 -26.80 -11.61
C ARG A 88 -14.90 -25.46 -12.28
N LYS A 89 -15.79 -25.03 -13.17
CA LYS A 89 -15.65 -23.76 -13.87
C LYS A 89 -15.68 -22.57 -12.90
N GLU A 90 -16.63 -22.54 -11.98
CA GLU A 90 -16.71 -21.49 -10.95
C GLU A 90 -15.45 -21.43 -10.07
N LYS A 91 -14.87 -22.59 -9.73
CA LYS A 91 -13.59 -22.66 -9.01
C LYS A 91 -12.45 -22.06 -9.82
N GLU A 92 -12.36 -22.40 -11.10
CA GLU A 92 -11.35 -21.87 -12.02
C GLU A 92 -11.48 -20.35 -12.17
N GLU A 93 -12.70 -19.84 -12.36
CA GLU A 93 -12.99 -18.40 -12.41
C GLU A 93 -12.58 -17.67 -11.10
N ARG A 94 -12.85 -18.26 -9.93
CA ARG A 94 -12.39 -17.70 -8.64
C ARG A 94 -10.87 -17.70 -8.51
N MET A 95 -10.20 -18.77 -8.95
CA MET A 95 -8.75 -18.91 -8.92
C MET A 95 -8.05 -17.88 -9.83
N GLU A 96 -8.58 -17.66 -11.03
CA GLU A 96 -8.11 -16.63 -11.95
C GLU A 96 -8.27 -15.24 -11.33
N LYS A 97 -9.44 -14.96 -10.76
CA LYS A 97 -9.70 -13.70 -10.07
C LYS A 97 -8.70 -13.43 -8.94
N TYR A 98 -8.51 -14.40 -8.03
CA TYR A 98 -7.55 -14.23 -6.93
C TYR A 98 -6.12 -14.03 -7.43
N THR A 99 -5.75 -14.65 -8.56
CA THR A 99 -4.42 -14.46 -9.14
C THR A 99 -4.25 -13.03 -9.67
N ALA A 100 -5.23 -12.53 -10.41
CA ALA A 100 -5.22 -11.14 -10.89
C ALA A 100 -5.23 -10.11 -9.73
N ASP A 101 -6.01 -10.38 -8.67
CA ASP A 101 -6.05 -9.54 -7.48
C ASP A 101 -4.69 -9.51 -6.76
N LEU A 102 -4.00 -10.66 -6.63
CA LEU A 102 -2.66 -10.73 -6.05
C LEU A 102 -1.63 -9.93 -6.86
N ASP A 103 -1.64 -10.03 -8.18
CA ASP A 103 -0.72 -9.28 -9.05
C ASP A 103 -0.94 -7.76 -8.94
N ARG A 104 -2.21 -7.34 -8.88
CA ARG A 104 -2.59 -5.94 -8.67
C ARG A 104 -2.11 -5.43 -7.31
N LEU A 105 -2.38 -6.19 -6.24
CA LEU A 105 -1.99 -5.82 -4.87
C LEU A 105 -0.46 -5.73 -4.74
N TYR A 106 0.27 -6.67 -5.33
CA TYR A 106 1.73 -6.63 -5.36
C TYR A 106 2.26 -5.41 -6.12
N THR A 107 1.67 -5.09 -7.27
CA THR A 107 2.05 -3.91 -8.06
C THR A 107 1.81 -2.63 -7.26
N ARG A 108 0.64 -2.48 -6.65
CA ARG A 108 0.31 -1.31 -5.82
C ARG A 108 1.25 -1.19 -4.62
N TYR A 109 1.60 -2.30 -3.99
CA TYR A 109 2.56 -2.30 -2.88
C TYR A 109 3.92 -1.74 -3.31
N LYS A 110 4.43 -2.14 -4.48
CA LYS A 110 5.70 -1.62 -5.02
C LYS A 110 5.63 -0.14 -5.41
N GLU A 111 4.50 0.31 -5.94
CA GLU A 111 4.27 1.74 -6.19
C GLU A 111 4.35 2.53 -4.88
N LEU A 112 3.65 2.08 -3.83
CA LEU A 112 3.66 2.72 -2.52
C LEU A 112 5.06 2.76 -1.90
N GLU A 113 5.86 1.71 -2.06
CA GLU A 113 7.25 1.71 -1.61
C GLU A 113 8.10 2.75 -2.35
N SER A 114 7.89 2.88 -3.66
CA SER A 114 8.55 3.88 -4.50
C SER A 114 8.14 5.32 -4.12
N GLU A 115 6.84 5.54 -3.90
CA GLU A 115 6.29 6.81 -3.41
C GLU A 115 6.89 7.19 -2.05
N ARG A 116 6.96 6.23 -1.13
CA ARG A 116 7.57 6.42 0.21
C ARG A 116 9.03 6.84 0.10
N GLN A 117 9.80 6.18 -0.77
CA GLN A 117 11.22 6.53 -0.97
C GLN A 117 11.37 7.95 -1.54
N ALA A 118 10.54 8.31 -2.52
CA ALA A 118 10.56 9.66 -3.09
C ALA A 118 10.23 10.74 -2.05
N LEU A 119 9.24 10.50 -1.18
CA LEU A 119 8.91 11.39 -0.07
C LEU A 119 10.07 11.52 0.92
N PHE A 120 10.71 10.40 1.27
CA PHE A 120 11.86 10.39 2.17
C PHE A 120 13.04 11.19 1.61
N GLU A 121 13.40 11.00 0.34
CA GLU A 121 14.46 11.78 -0.30
C GLU A 121 14.11 13.26 -0.35
N LYS A 122 12.84 13.60 -0.59
CA LYS A 122 12.39 15.01 -0.57
C LYS A 122 12.55 15.63 0.82
N ILE A 123 12.12 14.95 1.87
CA ILE A 123 12.31 15.39 3.26
C ILE A 123 13.80 15.59 3.55
N LYS A 124 14.64 14.61 3.22
CA LYS A 124 16.08 14.68 3.42
C LYS A 124 16.72 15.85 2.67
N SER A 125 16.31 16.10 1.42
CA SER A 125 16.78 17.26 0.65
C SER A 125 16.37 18.59 1.30
N LEU A 126 15.15 18.65 1.84
CA LEU A 126 14.65 19.78 2.59
C LEU A 126 15.30 19.88 3.96
N GLU A 127 15.87 18.86 4.56
CA GLU A 127 16.64 18.97 5.81
C GLU A 127 18.09 19.40 5.53
N GLN A 128 18.67 18.90 4.44
CA GLN A 128 20.07 19.11 4.06
C GLN A 128 20.36 20.40 3.31
N LYS A 129 19.36 21.24 3.02
CA LYS A 129 19.56 22.56 2.41
C LYS A 129 19.66 23.62 3.51
N PRO A 130 20.68 23.67 4.39
CA PRO A 130 20.84 24.83 5.26
C PRO A 130 20.95 26.04 4.35
N VAL A 131 20.41 27.14 4.83
CA VAL A 131 20.31 28.39 4.11
C VAL A 131 21.61 28.68 3.36
N GLU A 132 21.55 28.63 2.03
CA GLU A 132 22.65 29.11 1.19
C GLU A 132 22.70 30.64 1.37
N GLU A 133 23.87 31.06 1.86
CA GLU A 133 24.44 32.40 2.12
C GLU A 133 23.70 33.64 1.58
#